data_AF-A0A3S7KUB2-F1
#
_entry.id   AF-A0A3S7KUB2-F1
#
_cell.length_a   1.000
_cell.length_b   1.000
_cell.length_c   1.000
_cell.angle_alpha   90.00
_cell.angle_beta   90.00
_cell.angle_gamma   90.00
#
_symmetry.space_group_name_H-M   'P 1'
#
loop_
_entity.id
_entity.type
_entity.pdbx_description
1 polymer ?
#
loop_
_entity_poly.entity_id
_entity_poly.type
_entity_poly.pdbx_seq_one_letter_code
_entity_poly.pdbx_strand_id
1 'polypeptide(L)'
;MRKWIGIPYKGDKFCREFARMVLAEQGIPMPDVSAPTDATGWAEVEMPERFDVVVFNSAGRPWHVGVCMGSGDFLHVELGRTSRIERLGSPMWEARIAGFYRYMGKKDE
;
A
#
# COMPACT_ATOMS: atom_id res chain seq x y z
N MET A 1 -0.68 12.36 9.11
CA MET A 1 0.30 11.32 8.69
C MET A 1 1.77 11.62 8.98
N ARG A 2 2.16 12.80 9.52
CA ARG A 2 3.58 13.12 9.80
C ARG A 2 4.29 12.11 10.70
N LYS A 3 3.56 11.46 11.60
CA LYS A 3 4.05 10.40 12.49
C LYS A 3 4.50 9.13 11.77
N TRP A 4 4.04 8.90 10.54
CA TRP A 4 4.35 7.70 9.78
C TRP A 4 5.58 7.85 8.88
N ILE A 5 6.28 8.98 8.93
CA ILE A 5 7.53 9.23 8.20
C ILE A 5 8.70 8.94 9.14
N GLY A 6 9.76 8.34 8.63
CA GLY A 6 10.98 8.05 9.40
C GLY A 6 10.93 6.74 10.20
N ILE A 7 9.88 5.94 10.05
CA ILE A 7 9.76 4.64 10.74
C ILE A 7 10.70 3.65 10.06
N PRO A 8 11.68 3.07 10.78
CA PRO A 8 12.60 2.09 10.19
C PRO A 8 11.85 0.81 9.82
N TYR A 9 12.26 0.16 8.75
CA TYR A 9 11.78 -1.17 8.38
C TYR A 9 12.13 -2.20 9.47
N LYS A 10 11.18 -3.07 9.86
CA LYS A 10 11.35 -4.03 10.97
C LYS A 10 10.91 -5.44 10.58
N GLY A 11 11.80 -6.43 10.71
CA GLY A 11 11.48 -7.84 10.47
C GLY A 11 11.32 -8.18 8.98
N ASP A 12 10.55 -9.22 8.67
CA ASP A 12 10.29 -9.68 7.30
C ASP A 12 8.96 -9.14 6.77
N LYS A 13 8.92 -8.80 5.46
CA LYS A 13 7.71 -8.31 4.75
C LYS A 13 7.00 -7.11 5.42
N PHE A 14 7.75 -6.29 6.14
CA PHE A 14 7.23 -5.17 6.93
C PHE A 14 6.45 -4.13 6.13
N CYS A 15 6.63 -4.03 4.80
CA CYS A 15 5.87 -3.09 3.98
C CYS A 15 4.35 -3.33 4.09
N ARG A 16 3.91 -4.59 4.13
CA ARG A 16 2.50 -4.97 4.27
C ARG A 16 1.97 -4.69 5.68
N GLU A 17 2.75 -5.09 6.69
CA GLU A 17 2.45 -4.78 8.10
C GLU A 17 2.33 -3.27 8.33
N PHE A 18 3.26 -2.49 7.78
CA PHE A 18 3.27 -1.04 7.86
C PHE A 18 2.04 -0.43 7.19
N ALA A 19 1.69 -0.85 5.96
CA ALA A 19 0.48 -0.39 5.30
C ALA A 19 -0.78 -0.72 6.11
N ARG A 20 -0.87 -1.93 6.68
CA ARG A 20 -1.95 -2.34 7.58
C ARG A 20 -2.06 -1.43 8.80
N MET A 21 -0.94 -1.08 9.44
CA MET A 21 -0.92 -0.17 10.59
C MET A 21 -1.42 1.24 10.23
N VAL A 22 -1.00 1.77 9.07
CA VAL A 22 -1.44 3.08 8.57
C VAL A 22 -2.95 3.09 8.31
N LEU A 23 -3.47 2.06 7.64
CA LEU A 23 -4.90 1.93 7.32
C LEU A 23 -5.77 1.68 8.56
N ALA A 24 -5.28 0.90 9.51
CA ALA A 24 -5.98 0.62 10.76
C ALA A 24 -6.24 1.89 11.59
N GLU A 25 -5.35 2.90 11.54
CA GLU A 25 -5.61 4.20 12.17
C GLU A 25 -6.83 4.91 11.57
N GLN A 26 -7.17 4.62 10.31
CA GLN A 26 -8.34 5.16 9.62
C GLN A 26 -9.57 4.25 9.75
N GLY A 27 -9.49 3.16 10.53
CA GLY A 27 -10.54 2.15 10.62
C GLY A 27 -10.68 1.26 9.38
N ILE A 28 -9.70 1.26 8.48
CA ILE A 28 -9.72 0.46 7.25
C ILE A 28 -8.97 -0.86 7.49
N PRO A 29 -9.63 -2.02 7.39
CA PRO A 29 -8.98 -3.31 7.57
C PRO A 29 -8.22 -3.73 6.30
N MET A 30 -6.92 -4.00 6.44
CA MET A 30 -6.12 -4.58 5.36
C MET A 30 -5.93 -6.09 5.59
N PRO A 31 -6.38 -6.96 4.67
CA PRO A 31 -6.27 -8.41 4.83
C PRO A 31 -4.81 -8.88 4.68
N ASP A 32 -4.44 -9.93 5.43
CA ASP A 32 -3.15 -10.60 5.28
C ASP A 32 -3.25 -11.68 4.20
N VAL A 33 -3.05 -11.27 2.95
CA VAL A 33 -3.14 -12.13 1.76
C VAL A 33 -1.88 -12.06 0.91
N SER A 34 -1.52 -13.17 0.27
CA SER A 34 -0.35 -13.26 -0.59
C SER A 34 -0.58 -12.60 -1.95
N ALA A 35 -1.80 -12.70 -2.50
CA ALA A 35 -2.23 -12.09 -3.75
C ALA A 35 -3.38 -11.10 -3.54
N PRO A 36 -3.44 -9.99 -4.29
CA PRO A 36 -4.56 -9.04 -4.20
C PRO A 36 -5.91 -9.65 -4.55
N THR A 37 -5.96 -10.69 -5.38
CA THR A 37 -7.20 -11.40 -5.76
C THR A 37 -7.90 -12.07 -4.59
N ASP A 38 -7.18 -12.35 -3.51
CA ASP A 38 -7.72 -13.00 -2.31
C ASP A 38 -8.20 -11.98 -1.26
N ALA A 39 -8.04 -10.68 -1.53
CA ALA A 39 -8.38 -9.60 -0.61
C ALA A 39 -9.90 -9.34 -0.56
N THR A 40 -10.63 -10.13 0.21
CA THR A 40 -12.08 -9.94 0.41
C THR A 40 -12.42 -8.54 0.92
N GLY A 41 -13.43 -7.90 0.32
CA GLY A 41 -13.84 -6.54 0.65
C GLY A 41 -13.00 -5.44 0.00
N TRP A 42 -12.09 -5.79 -0.91
CA TRP A 42 -11.30 -4.87 -1.70
C TRP A 42 -11.59 -5.04 -3.20
N ALA A 43 -11.50 -3.95 -3.95
CA ALA A 43 -11.66 -3.95 -5.40
C ALA A 43 -10.50 -3.20 -6.07
N GLU A 44 -10.10 -3.66 -7.25
CA GLU A 44 -9.12 -2.93 -8.07
C GLU A 44 -9.75 -1.65 -8.65
N VAL A 45 -8.96 -0.58 -8.70
CA VAL A 45 -9.38 0.73 -9.23
C VAL A 45 -8.31 1.29 -10.17
N GLU A 46 -8.73 2.02 -11.21
CA GLU A 46 -7.81 2.66 -12.16
C GLU A 46 -7.25 3.99 -11.63
N MET A 47 -8.08 4.75 -10.92
CA MET A 47 -7.74 6.06 -10.39
C MET A 47 -7.63 6.00 -8.86
N PRO A 48 -6.41 5.98 -8.29
CA PRO A 48 -6.23 5.86 -6.86
C PRO A 48 -6.64 7.13 -6.11
N GLU A 49 -7.30 6.94 -4.98
CA GLU A 49 -7.64 7.97 -4.01
C GLU A 49 -6.83 7.80 -2.73
N ARG A 50 -7.01 8.74 -1.80
CA ARG A 50 -6.41 8.67 -0.48
C ARG A 50 -6.88 7.38 0.22
N PHE A 51 -5.93 6.65 0.81
CA PHE A 51 -6.09 5.38 1.52
C PHE A 51 -6.31 4.13 0.66
N ASP A 52 -6.27 4.26 -0.67
CA ASP A 52 -6.10 3.07 -1.51
C ASP A 52 -4.71 2.45 -1.28
N VAL A 53 -4.58 1.17 -1.58
CA VAL A 53 -3.31 0.45 -1.57
C VAL A 53 -2.76 0.38 -2.97
N VAL A 54 -1.52 0.83 -3.16
CA VAL A 54 -0.75 0.55 -4.38
C VAL A 54 0.05 -0.72 -4.17
N VAL A 55 0.02 -1.62 -5.15
CA VAL A 55 0.85 -2.83 -5.20
C VAL A 55 1.90 -2.66 -6.29
N PHE A 56 3.14 -3.00 -5.98
CA PHE A 56 4.26 -2.92 -6.91
C PHE A 56 4.85 -4.29 -7.19
N ASN A 57 5.16 -4.53 -8.46
CA ASN A 57 6.01 -5.62 -8.91
C ASN A 57 7.47 -5.31 -8.57
N SER A 58 8.06 -6.12 -7.71
CA SER A 58 9.49 -6.10 -7.38
C SER A 58 10.07 -7.48 -7.66
N ALA A 59 11.16 -7.53 -8.45
CA ALA A 59 11.76 -8.77 -8.94
C ALA A 59 10.74 -9.74 -9.60
N GLY A 60 9.79 -9.19 -10.38
CA GLY A 60 8.81 -9.98 -11.14
C GLY A 60 7.66 -10.56 -10.31
N ARG A 61 7.48 -10.13 -9.05
CA ARG A 61 6.39 -10.57 -8.18
C ARG A 61 5.78 -9.39 -7.40
N PRO A 62 4.50 -9.43 -6.99
CA PRO A 62 3.84 -8.36 -6.21
C PRO A 62 4.28 -8.37 -4.73
N TRP A 63 5.49 -7.88 -4.46
CA TRP A 63 6.14 -8.01 -3.14
C TRP A 63 6.17 -6.73 -2.33
N HIS A 64 5.88 -5.58 -2.94
CA HIS A 64 5.93 -4.29 -2.26
C HIS A 64 4.58 -3.60 -2.34
N VAL A 65 4.20 -2.93 -1.26
CA VAL A 65 2.93 -2.21 -1.14
C VAL A 65 3.15 -0.83 -0.51
N GLY A 66 2.24 0.09 -0.79
CA GLY A 66 2.19 1.42 -0.16
C GLY A 66 0.75 1.90 -0.01
N VAL A 67 0.56 2.93 0.80
CA VAL A 67 -0.75 3.57 1.01
C VAL A 67 -0.79 4.87 0.24
N CYS A 68 -1.76 5.03 -0.66
CA CYS A 68 -1.99 6.24 -1.42
C CYS A 68 -2.37 7.40 -0.48
N MET A 69 -1.72 8.54 -0.69
CA MET A 69 -1.89 9.75 0.11
C MET A 69 -2.74 10.79 -0.61
N GLY A 70 -3.26 10.46 -1.80
CA GLY A 70 -3.90 11.39 -2.74
C GLY A 70 -2.88 12.23 -3.50
N SER A 71 -3.35 12.97 -4.52
CA SER A 71 -2.49 13.84 -5.36
C SER A 71 -1.28 13.15 -6.01
N GLY A 72 -1.37 11.84 -6.25
CA GLY A 72 -0.28 11.03 -6.82
C GLY A 72 0.86 10.71 -5.85
N ASP A 73 0.71 11.02 -4.56
CA ASP A 73 1.67 10.64 -3.51
C ASP A 73 1.29 9.30 -2.88
N PHE A 74 2.28 8.55 -2.42
CA PHE A 74 2.07 7.34 -1.63
C PHE A 74 3.10 7.24 -0.49
N LEU A 75 2.69 6.64 0.62
CA LEU A 75 3.50 6.37 1.79
C LEU A 75 3.89 4.90 1.81
N HIS A 76 5.17 4.61 2.00
CA HIS A 76 5.67 3.23 2.04
C HIS A 76 6.94 3.14 2.90
N VAL A 77 7.39 1.91 3.13
CA VAL A 77 8.69 1.60 3.75
C VAL A 77 9.32 0.42 3.03
N GLU A 78 10.63 0.47 2.82
CA GLU A 78 11.39 -0.58 2.13
C GLU A 78 12.49 -1.13 3.03
N LEU A 79 12.91 -2.36 2.76
CA LEU A 79 13.98 -3.03 3.49
C LEU A 79 15.25 -2.15 3.51
N GLY A 80 15.83 -1.98 4.70
CA GLY A 80 17.04 -1.17 4.91
C GLY A 80 16.82 0.35 4.85
N ARG A 81 15.56 0.82 4.78
CA ARG A 81 15.22 2.25 4.74
C ARG A 81 14.19 2.61 5.81
N THR A 82 13.98 3.91 5.98
CA THR A 82 12.87 4.46 6.76
C THR A 82 11.68 4.78 5.86
N SER A 83 10.49 4.81 6.46
CA SER A 83 9.26 5.13 5.76
C SER A 83 9.26 6.56 5.25
N ARG A 84 8.70 6.77 4.06
CA ARG A 84 8.74 8.06 3.35
C ARG A 84 7.59 8.18 2.36
N ILE A 85 7.38 9.40 1.90
CA ILE A 85 6.40 9.71 0.86
C ILE A 85 7.14 9.86 -0.46
N GLU A 86 6.65 9.19 -1.49
CA GLU A 86 7.16 9.29 -2.86
C GLU A 86 6.01 9.50 -3.85
N ARG A 87 6.37 9.85 -5.09
CA ARG A 87 5.44 10.10 -6.19
C ARG A 87 5.20 8.81 -6.98
N LEU A 88 3.93 8.44 -7.15
CA LEU A 88 3.50 7.31 -7.97
C LEU A 88 3.99 7.47 -9.42
N GLY A 89 3.86 8.67 -9.99
CA GLY A 89 4.31 9.00 -11.35
C GLY A 89 5.81 9.25 -11.50
N SER A 90 6.64 8.86 -10.54
CA SER A 90 8.09 8.88 -10.75
C SER A 90 8.51 7.65 -11.57
N PRO A 91 9.47 7.78 -12.51
CA PRO A 91 9.86 6.67 -13.38
C PRO A 91 10.28 5.40 -12.63
N MET A 92 10.80 5.54 -11.40
CA MET A 92 11.20 4.44 -10.54
C MET A 92 10.01 3.58 -10.07
N TRP A 93 8.86 4.20 -9.85
CA TRP A 93 7.67 3.57 -9.27
C TRP A 93 6.61 3.26 -10.32
N GLU A 94 6.36 4.18 -11.25
CA GLU A 94 5.31 4.08 -12.26
C GLU A 94 5.39 2.77 -13.05
N ALA A 95 6.58 2.44 -13.58
CA ALA A 95 6.82 1.22 -14.36
C ALA A 95 6.66 -0.09 -13.55
N ARG A 96 6.54 0.00 -12.23
CA ARG A 96 6.41 -1.14 -11.32
C ARG A 96 5.01 -1.31 -10.76
N ILE A 97 4.09 -0.38 -11.01
CA ILE A 97 2.73 -0.46 -10.49
C ILE A 97 2.05 -1.70 -11.08
N ALA A 98 1.61 -2.59 -10.20
CA ALA A 98 0.84 -3.77 -10.57
C ALA A 98 -0.68 -3.47 -10.56
N GLY A 99 -1.12 -2.57 -9.66
CA GLY A 99 -2.51 -2.17 -9.54
C GLY A 99 -2.76 -1.34 -8.28
N PHE A 100 -3.95 -0.77 -8.20
CA PHE A 100 -4.45 -0.04 -7.03
C PHE A 100 -5.70 -0.71 -6.50
N TYR A 101 -5.84 -0.76 -5.17
CA TYR A 101 -6.93 -1.47 -4.53
C TYR A 101 -7.60 -0.58 -3.49
N ARG A 102 -8.94 -0.52 -3.55
CA ARG A 102 -9.78 0.26 -2.64
C ARG A 102 -10.58 -0.65 -1.73
N TYR A 103 -10.66 -0.29 -0.46
CA TYR A 103 -11.56 -0.95 0.48
C TYR A 103 -13.01 -0.55 0.18
N MET A 104 -13.87 -1.53 -0.06
CA MET A 104 -15.27 -1.33 -0.42
C MET A 104 -16.25 -1.52 0.75
N GLY A 105 -15.73 -1.78 1.96
CA GLY A 105 -16.54 -2.19 3.09
C GLY A 105 -16.75 -3.71 3.14
N LYS A 106 -17.25 -4.22 4.27
CA LYS A 106 -17.87 -5.53 4.27
C LYS A 106 -19.16 -5.42 3.45
N LYS A 107 -19.40 -6.35 2.52
CA LYS A 107 -20.78 -6.64 2.15
C LYS A 107 -21.43 -7.19 3.41
N ASP A 108 -22.39 -6.48 3.97
CA ASP A 108 -23.31 -7.06 4.92
C ASP A 108 -24.01 -8.22 4.20
N GLU A 109 -23.86 -9.43 4.74
CA GLU A 109 -24.71 -10.60 4.43
C GLU A 109 -25.96 -10.56 5.32
#